data_AF-A0A9R1RLN1-F1
#
_entry.id   AF-A0A9R1RLN1-F1
#
_cell.length_a   1.000
_cell.length_b   1.000
_cell.length_c   1.000
_cell.angle_alpha   90.00
_cell.angle_beta   90.00
_cell.angle_gamma   90.00
#
_symmetry.space_group_name_H-M   'P 1'
#
loop_
_entity.id
_entity.type
_entity.pdbx_description
1 polymer ?
#
loop_
_entity_poly.entity_id
_entity_poly.type
_entity_poly.pdbx_seq_one_letter_code
_entity_poly.pdbx_strand_id
1 'polypeptide(L)'
;MEHTSEEESEISDSEIDEHKDKIYAQLRSKKLKVQYGEKIFRCPFCLGKKKQDYNVKDLLQHASGIGAAQKRKPRVRAAHLALAEYVKNDLGSSLEPSLQLAIVEYKPPKIEEEKFVWPWMGILVNLPADLMDTNFVRESEHMLKSQLSRFRPCEVTILLDSKGQTDHSIIKFAEDWTGFKDALAFEKHFIVEQYSKTDWNRRNCRMDDLYGWLARSDDYNSHGTIGEHLRKIGVLKSIGDQEHERTERIAHFTRQMEEKNKHLQELELKNNQNAMKLDSMMKEKDRMVEEHNEKIRKMQEDARRNSSKIVEDNQRLQQELKTRREQAIRRHKQLEELARKSNIDRAKVEAEKEKNANENVLLDLATLKHQKAREELRQLLKKHEQEKEDAFRRQYKLEEDLTSKQNLEMELAQLRGKLEVMKHMGAEADTTSKEFDKVSEELKEKDEQLEAMESANQALIIVERRTNDELEQAKKELIQICIISIVLLIFY
;
A
#
# COMPACT_ATOMS: atom_id res chain seq x y z
N MET A 1 54.56 9.17 -30.56
CA MET A 1 55.43 8.02 -30.82
C MET A 1 55.98 7.63 -29.45
N GLU A 2 55.59 6.54 -28.81
CA GLU A 2 55.48 5.17 -29.30
C GLU A 2 54.04 4.64 -29.34
N HIS A 3 53.74 3.93 -30.43
CA HIS A 3 52.60 3.03 -30.54
C HIS A 3 53.02 1.69 -29.94
N THR A 4 52.22 1.17 -29.01
CA THR A 4 52.15 -0.27 -28.76
C THR A 4 50.69 -0.68 -28.92
N SER A 5 50.39 -1.08 -30.15
CA SER A 5 49.29 -1.96 -30.48
C SER A 5 49.55 -3.32 -29.81
N GLU A 6 48.92 -3.55 -28.67
CA GLU A 6 48.70 -4.90 -28.16
C GLU A 6 47.22 -5.22 -28.39
N GLU A 7 47.01 -6.26 -29.19
CA GLU A 7 45.74 -6.90 -29.51
C GLU A 7 44.82 -6.95 -28.28
N GLU A 8 43.67 -6.29 -28.35
CA GLU A 8 42.67 -6.30 -27.28
C GLU A 8 42.03 -7.69 -27.22
N SER A 9 42.62 -8.61 -26.44
CA SER A 9 41.89 -9.81 -26.03
C SER A 9 40.65 -9.39 -25.23
N GLU A 10 39.47 -9.79 -25.72
CA GLU A 10 38.21 -9.55 -25.02
C GLU A 10 38.16 -10.44 -23.78
N ILE A 11 38.39 -9.82 -22.62
CA ILE A 11 38.31 -10.46 -21.31
C ILE A 11 36.84 -10.79 -21.01
N SER A 12 36.57 -12.05 -20.69
CA SER A 12 35.24 -12.53 -20.27
C SER A 12 34.90 -12.02 -18.86
N ASP A 13 33.62 -11.88 -18.52
CA ASP A 13 33.18 -11.52 -17.17
C ASP A 13 33.70 -12.48 -16.08
N SER A 14 34.03 -13.73 -16.46
CA SER A 14 34.62 -14.75 -15.58
C SER A 14 36.09 -14.50 -15.19
N GLU A 15 36.79 -13.62 -15.89
CA GLU A 15 38.24 -13.36 -15.73
C GLU A 15 38.50 -12.01 -15.01
N ILE A 16 37.44 -11.31 -14.59
CA ILE A 16 37.53 -10.00 -13.95
C ILE A 16 38.37 -10.05 -12.67
N ASP A 17 38.20 -11.08 -11.84
CA ASP A 17 38.93 -11.19 -10.56
C ASP A 17 40.43 -11.46 -10.77
N GLU A 18 40.80 -12.31 -11.72
CA GLU A 18 42.21 -12.57 -12.03
C GLU A 18 42.91 -11.32 -12.59
N HIS A 19 42.22 -10.56 -13.45
CA HIS A 19 42.74 -9.31 -13.99
C HIS A 19 42.81 -8.20 -12.92
N LYS A 20 41.85 -8.18 -11.98
CA LYS A 20 41.84 -7.28 -10.82
C LYS A 20 43.09 -7.51 -9.97
N ASP A 21 43.42 -8.76 -9.63
CA ASP A 21 44.57 -9.10 -8.79
C ASP A 21 45.89 -8.71 -9.45
N LYS A 22 46.02 -8.92 -10.76
CA LYS A 22 47.20 -8.49 -11.54
C LYS A 22 47.39 -6.97 -11.52
N ILE A 23 46.30 -6.21 -11.66
CA ILE A 23 46.34 -4.73 -11.62
C ILE A 23 46.62 -4.23 -10.19
N TYR A 24 46.04 -4.88 -9.18
CA TYR A 24 46.30 -4.58 -7.77
C TYR A 24 47.79 -4.75 -7.43
N ALA A 25 48.43 -5.81 -7.91
CA ALA A 25 49.87 -6.00 -7.76
C ALA A 25 50.71 -4.90 -8.45
N GLN A 26 50.26 -4.37 -9.59
CA GLN A 26 50.90 -3.24 -10.27
C GLN A 26 50.77 -1.91 -9.51
N LEU A 27 49.64 -1.70 -8.83
CA LEU A 27 49.41 -0.54 -7.97
C LEU A 27 50.29 -0.62 -6.70
N ARG A 28 50.34 -1.79 -6.05
CA ARG A 28 51.21 -2.07 -4.88
C ARG A 28 52.70 -1.89 -5.20
N SER A 29 53.14 -2.35 -6.37
CA SER A 29 54.52 -2.21 -6.83
C SER A 29 54.87 -0.80 -7.36
N LYS A 30 53.96 0.17 -7.24
CA LYS A 30 54.11 1.57 -7.70
C LYS A 30 54.40 1.72 -9.21
N LYS A 31 54.14 0.69 -10.02
CA LYS A 31 54.22 0.76 -11.49
C LYS A 31 53.15 1.68 -12.07
N LEU A 32 52.00 1.77 -11.41
CA LEU A 32 50.91 2.68 -11.73
C LEU A 32 50.82 3.77 -10.64
N LYS A 33 51.05 5.03 -11.01
CA LYS A 33 51.08 6.15 -10.06
C LYS A 33 49.69 6.71 -9.82
N VAL A 34 49.22 6.63 -8.58
CA VAL A 34 47.90 7.11 -8.12
C VAL A 34 48.01 8.44 -7.35
N GLN A 35 49.10 8.66 -6.60
CA GLN A 35 49.30 9.85 -5.77
C GLN A 35 50.24 10.87 -6.44
N TYR A 36 49.80 12.13 -6.52
CA TYR A 36 50.53 13.23 -7.17
C TYR A 36 50.81 14.43 -6.22
N GLY A 37 50.52 14.27 -4.93
CA GLY A 37 50.80 15.21 -3.83
C GLY A 37 50.28 14.66 -2.50
N GLU A 38 50.37 15.41 -1.39
CA GLU A 38 49.91 14.93 -0.08
C GLU A 38 48.40 14.61 -0.02
N LYS A 39 47.59 15.37 -0.77
CA LYS A 39 46.12 15.23 -0.77
C LYS A 39 45.51 15.06 -2.16
N ILE A 40 46.34 14.91 -3.19
CA ILE A 40 45.91 14.87 -4.60
C ILE A 40 46.15 13.46 -5.16
N PHE A 41 45.05 12.80 -5.53
CA PHE A 41 45.06 11.47 -6.12
C PHE A 41 44.38 11.49 -7.49
N ARG A 42 44.87 10.66 -8.41
CA ARG A 42 44.36 10.56 -9.79
C ARG A 42 44.10 9.11 -10.15
N CYS A 43 43.03 8.85 -10.89
CA CYS A 43 42.75 7.53 -11.44
C CYS A 43 43.67 7.27 -12.66
N PRO A 44 44.56 6.25 -12.61
CA PRO A 44 45.46 5.94 -13.72
C PRO A 44 44.73 5.49 -15.00
N PHE A 45 43.49 5.04 -14.86
CA PHE A 45 42.70 4.42 -15.93
C PHE A 45 41.71 5.40 -16.59
N CYS A 46 41.63 6.64 -16.11
CA CYS A 46 40.69 7.66 -16.60
C CYS A 46 41.40 8.94 -17.08
N LEU A 47 42.50 8.80 -17.81
CA LEU A 47 43.25 9.92 -18.40
C LEU A 47 42.35 10.70 -19.39
N GLY A 48 42.27 12.03 -19.23
CA GLY A 48 41.56 12.92 -20.18
C GLY A 48 40.12 13.31 -19.83
N LYS A 49 39.58 12.97 -18.65
CA LYS A 49 38.22 13.37 -18.22
C LYS A 49 38.22 14.67 -17.38
N LYS A 50 37.07 15.37 -17.35
CA LYS A 50 36.88 16.74 -16.78
C LYS A 50 37.28 16.92 -15.30
N LYS A 51 37.31 15.87 -14.46
CA LYS A 51 37.81 15.92 -13.07
C LYS A 51 38.94 14.90 -12.95
N GLN A 52 40.17 15.37 -12.77
CA GLN A 52 41.35 14.49 -12.66
C GLN A 52 41.89 14.40 -11.23
N ASP A 53 41.64 15.43 -10.41
CA ASP A 53 42.12 15.50 -9.03
C ASP A 53 41.01 15.07 -8.07
N TYR A 54 41.31 14.05 -7.28
CA TYR A 54 40.44 13.46 -6.28
C TYR A 54 41.10 13.53 -4.90
N ASN A 55 40.30 13.73 -3.85
CA ASN A 55 40.70 13.32 -2.50
C ASN A 55 40.53 11.79 -2.35
N VAL A 56 41.04 11.18 -1.28
CA VAL A 56 40.98 9.72 -1.08
C VAL A 56 39.55 9.17 -1.11
N LYS A 57 38.58 9.85 -0.48
CA LYS A 57 37.17 9.42 -0.44
C LYS A 57 36.52 9.53 -1.81
N ASP A 58 36.75 10.64 -2.52
CA ASP A 58 36.24 10.87 -3.87
C ASP A 58 36.83 9.85 -4.86
N LEU A 59 38.12 9.50 -4.73
CA LEU A 59 38.76 8.52 -5.58
C LEU A 59 38.19 7.11 -5.35
N LEU A 60 37.96 6.74 -4.09
CA LEU A 60 37.34 5.46 -3.73
C LEU A 60 35.92 5.35 -4.29
N GLN A 61 35.13 6.43 -4.19
CA GLN A 61 33.78 6.47 -4.74
C GLN A 61 33.80 6.38 -6.28
N HIS A 62 34.72 7.09 -6.93
CA HIS A 62 34.92 7.02 -8.37
C HIS A 62 35.28 5.61 -8.84
N ALA A 63 36.27 4.99 -8.20
CA ALA A 63 36.75 3.66 -8.55
C ALA A 63 35.66 2.59 -8.31
N SER A 64 35.00 2.61 -7.15
CA SER A 64 33.91 1.70 -6.83
C SER A 64 32.73 1.83 -7.79
N GLY A 65 32.34 3.07 -8.13
CA GLY A 65 31.23 3.33 -9.04
C GLY A 65 31.47 2.83 -10.46
N ILE A 66 32.70 2.93 -10.98
CA ILE A 66 33.04 2.40 -12.30
C ILE A 66 33.19 0.87 -12.26
N GLY A 67 33.76 0.32 -11.20
CA GLY A 67 33.90 -1.12 -11.01
C GLY A 67 32.56 -1.87 -10.98
N ALA A 68 31.55 -1.27 -10.35
CA ALA A 68 30.20 -1.83 -10.24
C ALA A 68 29.32 -1.65 -11.50
N ALA A 69 29.72 -0.80 -12.44
CA ALA A 69 28.89 -0.46 -13.60
C ALA A 69 28.91 -1.57 -14.66
N GLN A 70 27.84 -2.38 -14.71
CA GLN A 70 27.69 -3.50 -15.66
C GLN A 70 27.76 -3.08 -17.15
N LYS A 71 27.43 -1.83 -17.48
CA LYS A 71 27.49 -1.30 -18.86
C LYS A 71 28.94 -0.99 -19.34
N ARG A 72 29.96 -1.22 -18.51
CA ARG A 72 31.38 -0.98 -18.85
C ARG A 72 32.06 -2.28 -19.24
N LYS A 73 33.05 -2.20 -20.15
CA LYS A 73 33.88 -3.35 -20.55
C LYS A 73 34.49 -4.05 -19.31
N PRO A 74 34.54 -5.40 -19.26
CA PRO A 74 35.07 -6.18 -18.13
C PRO A 74 36.47 -5.73 -17.65
N ARG A 75 37.39 -5.46 -18.57
CA ARG A 75 38.74 -4.96 -18.27
C ARG A 75 38.75 -3.62 -17.54
N VAL A 76 37.85 -2.71 -17.91
CA VAL A 76 37.71 -1.40 -17.26
C VAL A 76 37.17 -1.58 -15.84
N ARG A 77 36.22 -2.51 -15.67
CA ARG A 77 35.66 -2.84 -14.34
C ARG A 77 36.73 -3.43 -13.44
N ALA A 78 37.48 -4.44 -13.92
CA ALA A 78 38.60 -5.04 -13.19
C ALA A 78 39.63 -4.00 -12.72
N ALA A 79 40.03 -3.09 -13.61
CA ALA A 79 40.98 -2.02 -13.28
C ALA A 79 40.49 -1.07 -12.17
N HIS A 80 39.22 -0.69 -12.22
CA HIS A 80 38.64 0.23 -11.24
C HIS A 80 38.29 -0.47 -9.92
N LEU A 81 37.95 -1.77 -9.94
CA LEU A 81 37.82 -2.59 -8.74
C LEU A 81 39.18 -2.72 -8.02
N ALA A 82 40.25 -3.00 -8.77
CA ALA A 82 41.60 -3.08 -8.22
C ALA A 82 42.05 -1.75 -7.60
N LEU A 83 41.72 -0.63 -8.24
CA LEU A 83 41.99 0.71 -7.70
C LEU A 83 41.20 0.98 -6.41
N ALA A 84 39.92 0.60 -6.37
CA ALA A 84 39.09 0.77 -5.18
C ALA A 84 39.64 -0.04 -3.99
N GLU A 85 40.07 -1.27 -4.25
CA GLU A 85 40.71 -2.13 -3.26
C GLU A 85 42.04 -1.55 -2.76
N TYR A 86 42.88 -1.05 -3.66
CA TYR A 86 44.16 -0.40 -3.31
C TYR A 86 43.96 0.87 -2.47
N VAL A 87 42.98 1.70 -2.85
CA VAL A 87 42.65 2.92 -2.10
C VAL A 87 42.13 2.58 -0.70
N LYS A 88 41.31 1.53 -0.59
CA LYS A 88 40.74 1.08 0.69
C LYS A 88 41.79 0.46 1.62
N ASN A 89 42.66 -0.40 1.09
CA ASN A 89 43.57 -1.22 1.90
C ASN A 89 44.92 -0.54 2.15
N ASP A 90 45.53 0.04 1.11
CA ASP A 90 46.89 0.57 1.17
C ASP A 90 46.94 2.07 1.42
N LEU A 91 46.05 2.86 0.82
CA LEU A 91 46.00 4.32 1.04
C LEU A 91 45.20 4.70 2.30
N GLY A 92 44.24 3.87 2.71
CA GLY A 92 43.51 4.02 3.98
C GLY A 92 44.39 3.75 5.21
N SER A 93 45.46 2.96 5.07
CA SER A 93 46.36 2.58 6.17
C SER A 93 47.70 3.36 6.16
N SER A 94 48.07 4.03 5.06
CA SER A 94 49.36 4.72 4.89
C SER A 94 49.38 6.18 5.36
N LEU A 95 48.44 6.61 6.22
CA LEU A 95 48.60 7.84 7.00
C LEU A 95 49.39 7.53 8.28
N GLU A 96 50.62 7.01 8.14
CA GLU A 96 51.55 6.98 9.27
C GLU A 96 52.37 8.28 9.35
N PRO A 97 52.70 8.71 10.58
CA PRO A 97 53.11 10.08 10.88
C PRO A 97 54.58 10.28 10.50
N SER A 98 54.86 11.31 9.71
CA SER A 98 56.23 11.75 9.47
C SER A 98 56.87 12.23 10.78
N LEU A 99 57.93 11.49 11.16
CA LEU A 99 59.00 11.77 12.13
C LEU A 99 58.96 13.11 12.87
N GLN A 100 58.95 12.97 14.19
CA GLN A 100 59.12 13.99 15.22
C GLN A 100 60.36 14.87 14.97
N LEU A 101 60.13 16.10 14.50
CA LEU A 101 60.87 17.24 15.04
C LEU A 101 60.17 17.61 16.35
N ALA A 102 60.95 17.77 17.41
CA ALA A 102 60.46 18.11 18.75
C ALA A 102 59.68 19.43 18.72
N ILE A 103 58.37 19.33 18.48
CA ILE A 103 57.40 20.34 18.85
C ILE A 103 57.18 20.08 20.33
N VAL A 104 57.69 20.99 21.16
CA VAL A 104 57.21 21.15 22.55
C VAL A 104 55.69 21.05 22.47
N GLU A 105 55.10 20.01 23.06
CA GLU A 105 53.66 19.92 23.24
C GLU A 105 53.24 21.15 24.06
N TYR A 106 52.93 22.24 23.37
CA TYR A 106 52.11 23.27 23.94
C TYR A 106 50.73 22.65 24.03
N LYS A 107 50.44 21.95 25.14
CA LYS A 107 49.06 21.76 25.55
C LYS A 107 48.50 23.17 25.65
N PRO A 108 47.60 23.61 24.75
CA PRO A 108 46.86 24.81 25.02
C PRO A 108 46.23 24.60 26.40
N PRO A 109 46.11 25.62 27.25
CA PRO A 109 45.23 25.51 28.39
C PRO A 109 43.92 24.93 27.86
N LYS A 110 43.39 23.86 28.46
CA LYS A 110 41.98 23.53 28.24
C LYS A 110 41.25 24.82 28.58
N ILE A 111 40.81 25.57 27.57
CA ILE A 111 39.82 26.60 27.77
C ILE A 111 38.64 25.76 28.21
N GLU A 112 38.43 25.67 29.53
CA GLU A 112 37.22 25.06 30.06
C GLU A 112 36.09 25.79 29.35
N GLU A 113 35.33 25.05 28.53
CA GLU A 113 34.22 25.64 27.81
C GLU A 113 33.34 26.36 28.83
N GLU A 114 33.07 27.63 28.57
CA GLU A 114 32.37 28.46 29.51
C GLU A 114 30.96 27.90 29.73
N LYS A 115 30.68 27.45 30.96
CA LYS A 115 29.38 26.91 31.33
C LYS A 115 28.50 27.97 31.97
N PHE A 116 27.26 27.96 31.55
CA PHE A 116 26.20 28.83 32.00
C PHE A 116 25.18 28.01 32.78
N VAL A 117 24.43 28.65 33.66
CA VAL A 117 23.29 27.98 34.29
C VAL A 117 22.13 27.93 33.28
N TRP A 118 21.57 26.74 33.09
CA TRP A 118 20.38 26.47 32.27
C TRP A 118 19.19 26.11 33.16
N PRO A 119 17.99 26.67 32.97
CA PRO A 119 17.62 27.73 32.02
C PRO A 119 18.47 29.00 32.21
N TRP A 120 18.64 29.79 31.15
CA TRP A 120 19.51 30.97 31.22
C TRP A 120 19.03 31.92 32.32
N MET A 121 19.93 32.27 33.24
CA MET A 121 19.59 33.06 34.43
C MET A 121 20.55 34.23 34.60
N GLY A 122 20.01 35.44 34.73
CA GLY A 122 20.73 36.64 35.17
C GLY A 122 20.69 36.77 36.70
N ILE A 123 21.74 37.34 37.27
CA ILE A 123 21.83 37.71 38.68
C ILE A 123 21.80 39.23 38.75
N LEU A 124 20.99 39.78 39.64
CA LEU A 124 20.90 41.20 39.93
C LEU A 124 21.10 41.43 41.43
N VAL A 125 21.99 42.35 41.78
CA VAL A 125 22.40 42.61 43.18
C VAL A 125 22.29 44.10 43.51
N ASN A 126 22.35 44.43 44.81
CA ASN A 126 22.19 45.78 45.36
C ASN A 126 20.79 46.39 45.13
N LEU A 127 19.73 45.62 45.44
CA LEU A 127 18.34 46.04 45.26
C LEU A 127 18.01 47.25 46.17
N PRO A 128 17.44 48.37 45.63
CA PRO A 128 17.08 49.55 46.40
C PRO A 128 16.09 49.28 47.54
N ALA A 129 16.22 50.02 48.65
CA ALA A 129 15.37 49.94 49.85
C ALA A 129 13.85 50.05 49.57
N ASP A 130 13.49 50.79 48.50
CA ASP A 130 12.10 51.04 48.11
C ASP A 130 11.42 49.83 47.43
N LEU A 131 12.20 48.81 47.02
CA LEU A 131 11.69 47.53 46.50
C LEU A 131 11.48 46.48 47.62
N MET A 132 11.79 46.84 48.88
CA MET A 132 12.03 45.90 49.99
C MET A 132 10.85 45.76 50.97
N ASP A 133 9.61 46.11 50.60
CA ASP A 133 8.48 45.75 51.46
C ASP A 133 8.27 44.23 51.41
N THR A 134 8.74 43.56 52.45
CA THR A 134 8.68 42.09 52.59
C THR A 134 7.25 41.56 52.57
N ASN A 135 6.23 42.42 52.75
CA ASN A 135 4.83 42.04 52.65
C ASN A 135 4.32 41.92 51.20
N PHE A 136 5.05 42.45 50.21
CA PHE A 136 4.61 42.55 48.80
C PHE A 136 5.65 42.03 47.78
N VAL A 137 6.41 40.99 48.13
CA VAL A 137 7.49 40.42 47.29
C VAL A 137 7.05 40.16 45.84
N ARG A 138 5.84 39.62 45.63
CA ARG A 138 5.30 39.30 44.30
C ARG A 138 5.06 40.55 43.44
N GLU A 139 4.72 41.67 44.06
CA GLU A 139 4.48 42.93 43.36
C GLU A 139 5.81 43.59 42.99
N SER A 140 6.82 43.49 43.88
CA SER A 140 8.21 43.89 43.59
C SER A 140 8.81 43.07 42.45
N GLU A 141 8.58 41.76 42.40
CA GLU A 141 9.01 40.89 41.28
C GLU A 141 8.38 41.31 39.95
N HIS A 142 7.07 41.60 39.94
CA HIS A 142 6.38 42.05 38.74
C HIS A 142 6.87 43.43 38.27
N MET A 143 7.12 44.35 39.21
CA MET A 143 7.68 45.66 38.91
C MET A 143 9.09 45.55 38.33
N LEU A 144 9.97 44.74 38.94
CA LEU A 144 11.34 44.53 38.46
C LEU A 144 11.36 43.86 37.08
N LYS A 145 10.47 42.89 36.86
CA LYS A 145 10.23 42.29 35.53
C LYS A 145 9.79 43.33 34.50
N SER A 146 8.94 44.28 34.88
CA SER A 146 8.50 45.38 34.01
C SER A 146 9.64 46.35 33.66
N GLN A 147 10.48 46.71 34.63
CA GLN A 147 11.67 47.55 34.41
C GLN A 147 12.67 46.89 33.46
N LEU A 148 12.83 45.57 33.58
CA LEU A 148 13.72 44.75 32.74
C LEU A 148 13.05 44.25 31.45
N SER A 149 11.83 44.71 31.13
CA SER A 149 11.04 44.23 29.98
C SER A 149 11.77 44.30 28.63
N ARG A 150 12.71 45.24 28.46
CA ARG A 150 13.57 45.35 27.27
C ARG A 150 14.41 44.09 27.00
N PHE A 151 14.71 43.31 28.05
CA PHE A 151 15.44 42.05 27.98
C PHE A 151 14.51 40.83 27.98
N ARG A 152 13.19 41.03 27.95
CA ARG A 152 12.17 39.98 27.88
C ARG A 152 12.35 38.84 28.92
N PRO A 153 12.56 39.16 30.22
CA PRO A 153 12.64 38.14 31.25
C PRO A 153 11.35 37.32 31.34
N CYS A 154 11.46 36.00 31.50
CA CYS A 154 10.32 35.11 31.72
C CYS A 154 9.83 35.19 33.16
N GLU A 155 10.75 35.23 34.11
CA GLU A 155 10.46 35.24 35.55
C GLU A 155 11.54 36.02 36.28
N VAL A 156 11.16 36.69 37.36
CA VAL A 156 12.06 37.40 38.26
C VAL A 156 11.74 36.91 39.66
N THR A 157 12.75 36.42 40.36
CA THR A 157 12.63 35.87 41.71
C THR A 157 13.51 36.70 42.64
N ILE A 158 12.97 37.17 43.75
CA ILE A 158 13.75 37.89 44.76
C ILE A 158 14.14 36.90 45.87
N LEU A 159 15.43 36.80 46.17
CA LEU A 159 16.00 35.96 47.21
C LEU A 159 16.16 36.75 48.51
N LEU A 160 15.74 36.14 49.61
CA LEU A 160 15.87 36.68 50.97
C LEU A 160 17.04 35.99 51.69
N ASP A 161 17.76 36.74 52.52
CA ASP A 161 18.82 36.26 53.40
C ASP A 161 18.27 35.52 54.63
N SER A 162 19.17 34.99 55.47
CA SER A 162 18.80 34.26 56.69
C SER A 162 18.11 35.13 57.77
N LYS A 163 18.09 36.45 57.60
CA LYS A 163 17.41 37.42 58.46
C LYS A 163 16.10 37.93 57.85
N GLY A 164 15.71 37.41 56.68
CA GLY A 164 14.49 37.82 55.96
C GLY A 164 14.64 39.15 55.21
N GLN A 165 15.87 39.63 55.00
CA GLN A 165 16.18 40.81 54.19
C GLN A 165 16.43 40.39 52.75
N THR A 166 16.00 41.21 51.81
CA THR A 166 16.25 41.05 50.37
C THR A 166 17.75 41.14 50.06
N ASP A 167 18.27 40.08 49.46
CA ASP A 167 19.70 39.85 49.26
C ASP A 167 20.05 40.07 47.77
N HIS A 168 19.39 39.31 46.88
CA HIS A 168 19.67 39.27 45.45
C HIS A 168 18.40 38.94 44.64
N SER A 169 18.40 39.21 43.33
CA SER A 169 17.34 38.75 42.43
C SER A 169 17.88 37.88 41.29
N ILE A 170 17.15 36.82 40.97
CA ILE A 170 17.42 35.90 39.87
C ILE A 170 16.41 36.16 38.76
N ILE A 171 16.91 36.34 37.55
CA ILE A 171 16.11 36.66 36.36
C ILE A 171 16.19 35.47 35.41
N LYS A 172 15.09 34.72 35.27
CA LYS A 172 15.01 33.58 34.35
C LYS A 172 14.60 34.06 32.96
N PHE A 173 15.34 33.64 31.93
CA PHE A 173 15.03 33.88 30.52
C PHE A 173 14.46 32.61 29.85
N ALA A 174 14.06 32.73 28.58
CA ALA A 174 13.45 31.65 27.83
C ALA A 174 14.38 30.44 27.68
N GLU A 175 13.81 29.24 27.67
CA GLU A 175 14.53 27.96 27.54
C GLU A 175 14.91 27.63 26.08
N ASP A 176 15.40 28.63 25.34
CA ASP A 176 15.86 28.49 23.96
C ASP A 176 17.02 29.45 23.63
N TRP A 177 17.47 29.45 22.37
CA TRP A 177 18.54 30.35 21.91
C TRP A 177 18.13 31.83 21.89
N THR A 178 16.83 32.13 21.87
CA THR A 178 16.34 33.51 21.98
C THR A 178 16.52 34.02 23.40
N GLY A 179 16.22 33.19 24.40
CA GLY A 179 16.50 33.47 25.81
C GLY A 179 17.99 33.65 26.09
N PHE A 180 18.87 32.89 25.43
CA PHE A 180 20.32 33.09 25.57
C PHE A 180 20.75 34.47 25.08
N LYS A 181 20.24 34.87 23.90
CA LYS A 181 20.51 36.19 23.31
C LYS A 181 20.02 37.33 24.20
N ASP A 182 18.84 37.16 24.81
CA ASP A 182 18.26 38.12 25.74
C ASP A 182 19.08 38.25 27.02
N ALA A 183 19.52 37.12 27.58
CA ALA A 183 20.34 37.07 28.77
C ALA A 183 21.73 37.70 28.54
N LEU A 184 22.33 37.50 27.35
CA LEU A 184 23.56 38.19 26.94
C LEU A 184 23.33 39.70 26.75
N ALA A 185 22.19 40.12 26.22
CA ALA A 185 21.85 41.54 26.09
C ALA A 185 21.69 42.21 27.46
N PHE A 186 21.11 41.50 28.43
CA PHE A 186 21.04 41.91 29.83
C PHE A 186 22.45 42.11 30.41
N GLU A 187 23.33 41.10 30.35
CA GLU A 187 24.70 41.22 30.86
C GLU A 187 25.49 42.35 30.18
N LYS A 188 25.37 42.48 28.85
CA LYS A 188 26.03 43.53 28.09
C LYS A 188 25.58 44.93 28.52
N HIS A 189 24.32 45.11 28.89
CA HIS A 189 23.84 46.41 29.39
C HIS A 189 24.59 46.82 30.65
N PHE A 190 24.67 45.94 31.66
CA PHE A 190 25.38 46.23 32.90
C PHE A 190 26.88 46.39 32.69
N ILE A 191 27.49 45.68 31.74
CA ILE A 191 28.90 45.90 31.36
C ILE A 191 29.11 47.31 30.77
N VAL A 192 28.25 47.76 29.85
CA VAL A 192 28.39 49.08 29.20
C VAL A 192 28.18 50.22 30.19
N GLU A 193 27.23 50.07 31.12
CA GLU A 193 26.94 51.05 32.17
C GLU A 193 27.92 51.01 33.35
N GLN A 194 28.94 50.13 33.32
CA GLN A 194 29.96 49.94 34.38
C GLN A 194 29.40 49.40 35.70
N TYR A 195 28.36 48.58 35.61
CA TYR A 195 27.70 47.89 36.73
C TYR A 195 27.79 46.36 36.58
N SER A 196 28.90 45.85 36.01
CA SER A 196 29.13 44.42 35.84
C SER A 196 29.51 43.74 37.15
N LYS A 197 29.54 42.40 37.15
CA LYS A 197 30.13 41.60 38.24
C LYS A 197 31.55 42.04 38.61
N THR A 198 32.35 42.41 37.60
CA THR A 198 33.72 42.85 37.85
C THR A 198 33.78 44.21 38.52
N ASP A 199 32.81 45.08 38.25
CA ASP A 199 32.68 46.39 38.89
C ASP A 199 32.16 46.25 40.32
N TRP A 200 31.21 45.35 40.56
CA TRP A 200 30.72 44.99 41.89
C TRP A 200 31.84 44.52 42.84
N ASN A 201 32.82 43.79 42.31
CA ASN A 201 33.95 43.28 43.10
C ASN A 201 35.05 44.33 43.37
N ARG A 202 34.98 45.55 42.81
CA ARG A 202 35.97 46.62 43.05
C ARG A 202 35.64 47.38 44.34
N ARG A 203 36.66 47.85 45.08
CA ARG A 203 36.52 48.47 46.42
C ARG A 203 35.81 49.84 46.48
N ASN A 204 35.23 50.34 45.39
CA ASN A 204 34.59 51.67 45.29
C ASN A 204 33.17 51.62 44.68
N CYS A 205 32.33 50.67 45.10
CA CYS A 205 30.94 50.62 44.63
C CYS A 205 30.14 51.82 45.16
N ARG A 206 29.50 52.57 44.26
CA ARG A 206 28.50 53.60 44.61
C ARG A 206 27.31 52.88 45.24
N MET A 207 26.88 53.34 46.41
CA MET A 207 26.01 52.59 47.31
C MET A 207 24.58 52.34 46.80
N ASP A 208 24.13 53.05 45.76
CA ASP A 208 22.69 53.06 45.37
C ASP A 208 22.38 52.43 43.99
N ASP A 209 23.37 51.96 43.23
CA ASP A 209 23.16 51.45 41.85
C ASP A 209 23.01 49.93 41.78
N LEU A 210 22.21 49.43 40.83
CA LEU A 210 21.99 48.00 40.55
C LEU A 210 23.14 47.40 39.74
N TYR A 211 23.59 46.19 40.10
CA TYR A 211 24.62 45.45 39.35
C TYR A 211 24.06 44.14 38.81
N GLY A 212 24.45 43.75 37.60
CA GLY A 212 23.88 42.59 36.93
C GLY A 212 24.85 41.83 36.03
N TRP A 213 24.72 40.51 35.99
CA TRP A 213 25.51 39.63 35.11
C TRP A 213 24.78 38.31 34.82
N LEU A 214 25.29 37.54 33.86
CA LEU A 214 24.77 36.22 33.54
C LEU A 214 25.37 35.17 34.48
N ALA A 215 24.54 34.27 35.01
CA ALA A 215 24.97 33.24 35.95
C ALA A 215 25.89 32.20 35.29
N ARG A 216 27.10 32.06 35.85
CA ARG A 216 28.14 31.16 35.36
C ARG A 216 28.51 30.11 36.40
N SER A 217 29.53 29.32 36.08
CA SER A 217 30.02 28.23 36.94
C SER A 217 30.41 28.70 38.34
N ASP A 218 30.99 29.89 38.48
CA ASP A 218 31.40 30.44 39.77
C ASP A 218 30.19 30.87 40.61
N ASP A 219 29.16 31.45 40.01
CA ASP A 219 27.88 31.76 40.68
C ASP A 219 27.15 30.49 41.12
N TYR A 220 27.05 29.50 40.24
CA TYR A 220 26.40 28.23 40.54
C TYR A 220 27.08 27.46 41.68
N ASN A 221 28.42 27.52 41.74
CA ASN A 221 29.21 26.87 42.78
C ASN A 221 29.47 27.78 44.00
N SER A 222 28.94 29.00 44.00
CA SER A 222 29.10 29.92 45.12
C SER A 222 28.41 29.38 46.39
N HIS A 223 28.98 29.75 47.53
CA HIS A 223 28.38 29.52 48.84
C HIS A 223 27.41 30.67 49.13
N GLY A 224 26.19 30.35 49.57
CA GLY A 224 25.14 31.34 49.84
C GLY A 224 23.86 31.10 49.04
N THR A 225 22.91 32.01 49.22
CA THR A 225 21.53 31.96 48.68
C THR A 225 21.51 31.86 47.15
N ILE A 226 22.38 32.60 46.45
CA ILE A 226 22.49 32.58 44.98
C ILE A 226 22.83 31.17 44.49
N GLY A 227 23.96 30.61 44.92
CA GLY A 227 24.41 29.29 44.48
C GLY A 227 23.44 28.18 44.85
N GLU A 228 22.85 28.22 46.05
CA GLU A 228 21.83 27.27 46.49
C GLU A 228 20.57 27.31 45.62
N HIS A 229 20.10 28.52 45.28
CA HIS A 229 18.94 28.68 44.43
C HIS A 229 19.22 28.22 43.00
N LEU A 230 20.35 28.62 42.41
CA LEU A 230 20.74 28.21 41.05
C LEU A 230 20.86 26.68 40.91
N ARG A 231 21.38 25.97 41.92
CA ARG A 231 21.43 24.50 41.95
C ARG A 231 20.05 23.84 42.08
N LYS A 232 19.08 24.53 42.68
CA LYS A 232 17.71 24.02 42.86
C LYS A 232 16.89 24.10 41.56
N ILE A 233 17.08 25.17 40.78
CA ILE A 233 16.23 25.46 39.61
C ILE A 233 16.93 25.34 38.26
N GLY A 234 18.25 25.11 38.24
CA GLY A 234 19.03 24.99 37.01
C GLY A 234 20.18 24.01 37.08
N VAL A 235 20.82 23.80 35.93
CA VAL A 235 21.94 22.88 35.71
C VAL A 235 23.02 23.61 34.90
N LEU A 236 24.29 23.39 35.21
CA LEU A 236 25.38 23.94 34.40
C LEU A 236 25.48 23.21 33.05
N LYS A 237 25.42 23.98 31.96
CA LYS A 237 25.58 23.48 30.58
C LYS A 237 26.55 24.35 29.78
N SER A 238 27.36 23.73 28.91
CA SER A 238 28.07 24.42 27.84
C SER A 238 27.13 24.73 26.67
N ILE A 239 27.48 25.75 25.87
CA ILE A 239 26.86 26.00 24.56
C ILE A 239 26.97 24.73 23.68
N GLY A 240 28.12 24.05 23.71
CA GLY A 240 28.35 22.82 22.96
C GLY A 240 27.43 21.67 23.38
N ASP A 241 27.20 21.49 24.69
CA ASP A 241 26.27 20.47 25.22
C ASP A 241 24.83 20.71 24.71
N GLN A 242 24.40 21.97 24.74
CA GLN A 242 23.05 22.37 24.31
C GLN A 242 22.85 22.23 22.79
N GLU A 243 23.87 22.55 21.98
CA GLU A 243 23.87 22.31 20.54
C GLU A 243 23.85 20.82 20.19
N HIS A 244 24.60 20.00 20.94
CA HIS A 244 24.64 18.57 20.75
C HIS A 244 23.27 17.93 21.04
N GLU A 245 22.66 18.21 22.20
CA GLU A 245 21.32 17.72 22.55
C GLU A 245 20.26 18.11 21.49
N ARG A 246 20.34 19.34 20.96
CA ARG A 246 19.45 19.78 19.87
C ARG A 246 19.67 18.95 18.62
N THR A 247 20.93 18.71 18.25
CA THR A 247 21.30 17.95 17.05
C THR A 247 20.86 16.49 17.18
N GLU A 248 21.05 15.87 18.34
CA GLU A 248 20.59 14.50 18.63
C GLU A 248 19.07 14.37 18.55
N ARG A 249 18.33 15.34 19.13
CA ARG A 249 16.86 15.38 19.00
C ARG A 249 16.41 15.49 17.55
N ILE A 250 17.04 16.37 16.77
CA ILE A 250 16.75 16.52 15.33
C ILE A 250 17.04 15.21 14.60
N ALA A 251 18.19 14.58 14.86
CA ALA A 251 18.56 13.30 14.23
C ALA A 251 17.57 12.18 14.59
N HIS A 252 17.13 12.11 15.85
CA HIS A 252 16.12 11.16 16.30
C HIS A 252 14.79 11.34 15.56
N PHE A 253 14.26 12.57 15.47
CA PHE A 253 13.03 12.82 14.71
C PHE A 253 13.20 12.60 13.22
N THR A 254 14.36 12.93 12.65
CA THR A 254 14.68 12.66 11.25
C THR A 254 14.62 11.16 10.95
N ARG A 255 15.23 10.32 11.80
CA ARG A 255 15.14 8.85 11.68
C ARG A 255 13.70 8.36 11.75
N GLN A 256 12.91 8.84 12.71
CA GLN A 256 11.49 8.46 12.81
C GLN A 256 10.70 8.86 11.56
N MET A 257 10.94 10.05 11.01
CA MET A 257 10.30 10.50 9.76
C MET A 257 10.70 9.62 8.57
N GLU A 258 11.97 9.25 8.46
CA GLU A 258 12.47 8.34 7.42
C GLU A 258 11.82 6.95 7.51
N GLU A 259 11.71 6.39 8.72
CA GLU A 259 11.04 5.11 8.96
C GLU A 259 9.56 5.17 8.55
N LYS A 260 8.85 6.23 8.94
CA LYS A 260 7.43 6.44 8.57
C LYS A 260 7.26 6.65 7.07
N ASN A 261 8.15 7.40 6.43
CA ASN A 261 8.14 7.60 4.98
C ASN A 261 8.40 6.30 4.22
N LYS A 262 9.35 5.48 4.69
CA LYS A 262 9.60 4.16 4.11
C LYS A 262 8.37 3.27 4.23
N HIS A 263 7.72 3.24 5.39
CA HIS A 263 6.49 2.49 5.58
C HIS A 263 5.37 2.97 4.65
N LEU A 264 5.23 4.28 4.46
CA LEU A 264 4.26 4.86 3.52
C LEU A 264 4.52 4.38 2.07
N GLN A 265 5.77 4.39 1.62
CA GLN A 265 6.13 3.89 0.29
C GLN A 265 5.82 2.39 0.12
N GLU A 266 6.05 1.58 1.16
CA GLU A 266 5.70 0.16 1.15
C GLU A 266 4.18 -0.06 1.04
N LEU A 267 3.38 0.75 1.73
CA LEU A 267 1.92 0.72 1.64
C LEU A 267 1.44 1.17 0.25
N GLU A 268 2.03 2.22 -0.30
CA GLU A 268 1.71 2.70 -1.66
C GLU A 268 2.01 1.62 -2.71
N LEU A 269 3.15 0.95 -2.61
CA LEU A 269 3.50 -0.16 -3.50
C LEU A 269 2.49 -1.31 -3.39
N LYS A 270 2.13 -1.73 -2.18
CA LYS A 270 1.13 -2.78 -1.96
C LYS A 270 -0.25 -2.37 -2.51
N ASN A 271 -0.65 -1.12 -2.32
CA ASN A 271 -1.91 -0.61 -2.85
C ASN A 271 -1.93 -0.66 -4.38
N ASN A 272 -0.85 -0.23 -5.04
CA ASN A 272 -0.72 -0.30 -6.49
C ASN A 272 -0.74 -1.75 -7.01
N GLN A 273 -0.08 -2.68 -6.32
CA GLN A 273 -0.14 -4.11 -6.66
C GLN A 273 -1.56 -4.67 -6.53
N ASN A 274 -2.29 -4.29 -5.46
CA ASN A 274 -3.66 -4.71 -5.26
C ASN A 274 -4.60 -4.12 -6.31
N ALA A 275 -4.42 -2.86 -6.71
CA ALA A 275 -5.18 -2.22 -7.78
C ALA A 275 -4.99 -2.96 -9.12
N MET A 276 -3.76 -3.35 -9.46
CA MET A 276 -3.49 -4.13 -10.67
C MET A 276 -4.14 -5.53 -10.63
N LYS A 277 -4.09 -6.20 -9.47
CA LYS A 277 -4.77 -7.50 -9.28
C LYS A 277 -6.28 -7.37 -9.45
N LEU A 278 -6.87 -6.32 -8.87
CA LEU A 278 -8.30 -6.06 -8.98
C LEU A 278 -8.71 -5.81 -10.44
N ASP A 279 -7.99 -4.97 -11.18
CA ASP A 279 -8.23 -4.73 -12.61
C ASP A 279 -8.15 -6.02 -13.43
N SER A 280 -7.16 -6.88 -13.17
CA SER A 280 -7.04 -8.17 -13.84
C SER A 280 -8.23 -9.09 -13.54
N MET A 281 -8.70 -9.13 -12.28
CA MET A 281 -9.86 -9.95 -11.90
C MET A 281 -11.16 -9.42 -12.51
N MET A 282 -11.33 -8.10 -12.60
CA MET A 282 -12.49 -7.49 -13.25
C MET A 282 -12.56 -7.87 -14.73
N LYS A 283 -11.44 -7.78 -15.45
CA LYS A 283 -11.33 -8.20 -16.86
C LYS A 283 -11.64 -9.68 -17.06
N GLU A 284 -11.14 -10.53 -16.16
CA GLU A 284 -11.42 -11.97 -16.19
C GLU A 284 -12.92 -12.25 -15.98
N LYS A 285 -13.54 -11.58 -15.00
CA LYS A 285 -14.98 -11.67 -14.73
C LYS A 285 -15.80 -11.22 -15.95
N ASP A 286 -15.44 -10.10 -16.58
CA ASP A 286 -16.13 -9.63 -17.79
C ASP A 286 -15.99 -10.62 -18.96
N ARG A 287 -14.79 -11.22 -19.14
CA ARG A 287 -14.57 -12.28 -20.13
C ARG A 287 -15.46 -13.48 -19.89
N MET A 288 -15.53 -13.98 -18.65
CA MET A 288 -16.38 -15.12 -18.30
C MET A 288 -17.87 -14.85 -18.57
N VAL A 289 -18.34 -13.63 -18.28
CA VAL A 289 -19.72 -13.23 -18.56
C VAL A 289 -20.00 -13.22 -20.07
N GLU A 290 -19.11 -12.65 -20.89
CA GLU A 290 -19.29 -12.64 -22.34
C GLU A 290 -19.28 -14.07 -22.92
N GLU A 291 -18.37 -14.94 -22.47
CA GLU A 291 -18.33 -16.35 -22.89
C GLU A 291 -19.62 -17.10 -22.51
N HIS A 292 -20.16 -16.84 -21.32
CA HIS A 292 -21.42 -17.44 -20.88
C HIS A 292 -22.60 -16.95 -21.74
N ASN A 293 -22.68 -15.65 -21.98
CA ASN A 293 -23.72 -15.04 -22.81
C ASN A 293 -23.68 -15.58 -24.25
N GLU A 294 -22.49 -15.75 -24.81
CA GLU A 294 -22.33 -16.29 -26.17
C GLU A 294 -22.77 -17.77 -26.25
N LYS A 295 -22.45 -18.59 -25.23
CA LYS A 295 -22.97 -19.97 -25.12
C LYS A 295 -24.49 -19.99 -25.08
N ILE A 296 -25.12 -19.07 -24.32
CA ILE A 296 -26.59 -18.96 -24.27
C ILE A 296 -27.15 -18.61 -25.66
N ARG A 297 -26.58 -17.61 -26.35
CA ARG A 297 -27.02 -17.22 -27.70
C ARG A 297 -26.97 -18.39 -28.67
N LYS A 298 -25.85 -19.13 -28.67
CA LYS A 298 -25.66 -20.29 -29.54
C LYS A 298 -26.66 -21.41 -29.26
N MET A 299 -26.87 -21.75 -27.98
CA MET A 299 -27.89 -22.75 -27.60
C MET A 299 -29.30 -22.34 -28.03
N GLN A 300 -29.65 -21.05 -27.89
CA GLN A 300 -30.94 -20.54 -28.34
C GLN A 300 -31.09 -20.60 -29.86
N GLU A 301 -30.03 -20.29 -30.61
CA GLU A 301 -30.05 -20.38 -32.07
C GLU A 301 -30.22 -21.83 -32.55
N ASP A 302 -29.48 -22.77 -31.96
CA ASP A 302 -29.59 -24.20 -32.28
C ASP A 302 -30.99 -24.75 -31.94
N ALA A 303 -31.55 -24.35 -30.80
CA ALA A 303 -32.92 -24.72 -30.42
C ALA A 303 -33.97 -24.16 -31.41
N ARG A 304 -33.85 -22.89 -31.81
CA ARG A 304 -34.74 -22.27 -32.82
C ARG A 304 -34.64 -22.96 -34.17
N ARG A 305 -33.41 -23.31 -34.59
CA ARG A 305 -33.17 -24.03 -35.85
C ARG A 305 -33.81 -25.42 -35.82
N ASN A 306 -33.66 -26.16 -34.72
CA ASN A 306 -34.28 -27.48 -34.57
C ASN A 306 -35.82 -27.39 -34.56
N SER A 307 -36.38 -26.43 -33.81
CA SER A 307 -37.82 -26.20 -33.77
C SER A 307 -38.38 -25.87 -35.16
N SER A 308 -37.70 -25.01 -35.93
CA SER A 308 -38.11 -24.65 -37.29
C SER A 308 -38.14 -25.87 -38.22
N LYS A 309 -37.11 -26.73 -38.18
CA LYS A 309 -37.08 -27.99 -38.94
C LYS A 309 -38.24 -28.91 -38.61
N ILE A 310 -38.54 -29.10 -37.32
CA ILE A 310 -39.67 -29.92 -36.88
C ILE A 310 -41.00 -29.37 -37.42
N VAL A 311 -41.18 -28.05 -37.41
CA VAL A 311 -42.39 -27.41 -37.95
C VAL A 311 -42.49 -27.62 -39.46
N GLU A 312 -41.40 -27.43 -40.21
CA GLU A 312 -41.34 -27.64 -41.66
C GLU A 312 -41.65 -29.10 -42.05
N ASP A 313 -41.03 -30.07 -41.39
CA ASP A 313 -41.26 -31.50 -41.65
C ASP A 313 -42.71 -31.91 -41.35
N ASN A 314 -43.30 -31.39 -40.25
CA ASN A 314 -44.70 -31.62 -39.92
C ASN A 314 -45.65 -31.03 -40.99
N GLN A 315 -45.34 -29.84 -41.51
CA GLN A 315 -46.12 -29.25 -42.60
C GLN A 315 -46.04 -30.06 -43.89
N ARG A 316 -44.84 -30.57 -44.24
CA ARG A 316 -44.63 -31.44 -45.41
C ARG A 316 -45.44 -32.73 -45.30
N LEU A 317 -45.37 -33.42 -44.16
CA LEU A 317 -46.13 -34.65 -43.92
C LEU A 317 -47.65 -34.40 -44.04
N GLN A 318 -48.14 -33.28 -43.52
CA GLN A 318 -49.55 -32.92 -43.65
C GLN A 318 -49.98 -32.71 -45.11
N GLN A 319 -49.15 -32.06 -45.92
CA GLN A 319 -49.41 -31.87 -47.35
C GLN A 319 -49.39 -33.20 -48.11
N GLU A 320 -48.46 -34.11 -47.78
CA GLU A 320 -48.38 -35.43 -48.41
C GLU A 320 -49.63 -36.26 -48.11
N LEU A 321 -50.06 -36.33 -46.84
CA LEU A 321 -51.28 -37.04 -46.44
C LEU A 321 -52.51 -36.48 -47.17
N LYS A 322 -52.63 -35.15 -47.28
CA LYS A 322 -53.74 -34.50 -48.01
C LYS A 322 -53.73 -34.88 -49.49
N THR A 323 -52.56 -34.83 -50.12
CA THR A 323 -52.40 -35.16 -51.55
C THR A 323 -52.75 -36.61 -51.84
N ARG A 324 -52.27 -37.55 -51.02
CA ARG A 324 -52.62 -38.98 -51.16
C ARG A 324 -54.12 -39.22 -50.98
N ARG A 325 -54.76 -38.49 -50.07
CA ARG A 325 -56.21 -38.58 -49.85
C ARG A 325 -57.00 -38.16 -51.08
N GLU A 326 -56.64 -37.01 -51.67
CA GLU A 326 -57.27 -36.55 -52.90
C GLU A 326 -57.03 -37.50 -54.08
N GLN A 327 -55.85 -38.12 -54.16
CA GLN A 327 -55.56 -39.14 -55.17
C GLN A 327 -56.41 -40.40 -54.98
N ALA A 328 -56.56 -40.91 -53.76
CA ALA A 328 -57.36 -42.10 -53.47
C ALA A 328 -58.86 -41.85 -53.73
N ILE A 329 -59.37 -40.66 -53.40
CA ILE A 329 -60.74 -40.22 -53.75
C ILE A 329 -60.93 -40.18 -55.28
N ARG A 330 -59.95 -39.64 -56.02
CA ARG A 330 -60.00 -39.62 -57.50
C ARG A 330 -60.02 -41.02 -58.09
N ARG A 331 -59.14 -41.91 -57.62
CA ARG A 331 -59.12 -43.32 -58.05
C ARG A 331 -60.44 -44.03 -57.76
N HIS A 332 -61.05 -43.76 -56.61
CA HIS A 332 -62.34 -44.35 -56.24
C HIS A 332 -63.44 -43.99 -57.25
N LYS A 333 -63.57 -42.70 -57.59
CA LYS A 333 -64.54 -42.23 -58.60
C LYS A 333 -64.30 -42.84 -59.98
N GLN A 334 -63.04 -42.98 -60.39
CA GLN A 334 -62.69 -43.61 -61.68
C GLN A 334 -63.10 -45.09 -61.72
N LEU A 335 -62.87 -45.82 -60.62
CA LEU A 335 -63.25 -47.23 -60.50
C LEU A 335 -64.78 -47.42 -60.44
N GLU A 336 -65.53 -46.53 -59.80
CA GLU A 336 -67.00 -46.51 -59.86
C GLU A 336 -67.52 -46.34 -61.29
N GLU A 337 -66.96 -45.39 -62.04
CA GLU A 337 -67.35 -45.11 -63.42
C GLU A 337 -67.02 -46.28 -64.37
N LEU A 338 -65.87 -46.94 -64.19
CA LEU A 338 -65.47 -48.13 -64.96
C LEU A 338 -66.37 -49.34 -64.67
N ALA A 339 -66.75 -49.54 -63.40
CA ALA A 339 -67.70 -50.59 -63.02
C ALA A 339 -69.07 -50.41 -63.68
N ARG A 340 -69.47 -49.16 -63.98
CA ARG A 340 -70.72 -48.86 -64.69
C ARG A 340 -70.69 -49.20 -66.18
N LYS A 341 -69.50 -49.32 -66.79
CA LYS A 341 -69.30 -49.42 -68.26
C LYS A 341 -68.89 -50.81 -68.77
N SER A 342 -68.33 -51.70 -67.95
CA SER A 342 -67.81 -53.01 -68.39
C SER A 342 -68.37 -54.19 -67.60
N ASN A 343 -69.00 -55.15 -68.27
CA ASN A 343 -69.46 -56.41 -67.67
C ASN A 343 -68.39 -57.53 -67.69
N ILE A 344 -67.29 -57.37 -68.45
CA ILE A 344 -66.32 -58.44 -68.74
C ILE A 344 -65.15 -58.48 -67.72
N ASP A 345 -64.85 -57.36 -67.04
CA ASP A 345 -63.74 -57.25 -66.07
C ASP A 345 -64.17 -56.99 -64.62
N ARG A 346 -65.44 -57.30 -64.29
CA ARG A 346 -66.06 -56.96 -63.00
C ARG A 346 -65.26 -57.43 -61.78
N ALA A 347 -64.68 -58.63 -61.82
CA ALA A 347 -63.89 -59.18 -60.72
C ALA A 347 -62.59 -58.39 -60.47
N LYS A 348 -61.94 -57.91 -61.55
CA LYS A 348 -60.70 -57.13 -61.46
C LYS A 348 -60.96 -55.70 -60.99
N VAL A 349 -62.06 -55.11 -61.44
CA VAL A 349 -62.51 -53.78 -60.97
C VAL A 349 -62.91 -53.82 -59.49
N GLU A 350 -63.60 -54.87 -59.05
CA GLU A 350 -63.95 -55.01 -57.63
C GLU A 350 -62.75 -55.28 -56.73
N ALA A 351 -61.78 -56.10 -57.15
CA ALA A 351 -60.55 -56.29 -56.39
C ALA A 351 -59.77 -54.97 -56.21
N GLU A 352 -59.70 -54.11 -57.24
CA GLU A 352 -59.01 -52.82 -57.13
C GLU A 352 -59.82 -51.78 -56.34
N LYS A 353 -61.16 -51.84 -56.35
CA LYS A 353 -62.02 -51.04 -55.47
C LYS A 353 -61.82 -51.42 -54.01
N GLU A 354 -61.79 -52.71 -53.70
CA GLU A 354 -61.57 -53.22 -52.35
C GLU A 354 -60.18 -52.83 -51.83
N LYS A 355 -59.15 -52.94 -52.69
CA LYS A 355 -57.80 -52.45 -52.39
C LYS A 355 -57.77 -50.93 -52.13
N ASN A 356 -58.43 -50.13 -52.95
CA ASN A 356 -58.48 -48.67 -52.76
C ASN A 356 -59.33 -48.28 -51.53
N ALA A 357 -60.36 -49.05 -51.18
CA ALA A 357 -61.12 -48.88 -49.94
C ALA A 357 -60.26 -49.17 -48.72
N ASN A 358 -59.50 -50.28 -48.74
CA ASN A 358 -58.55 -50.62 -47.68
C ASN A 358 -57.44 -49.56 -47.54
N GLU A 359 -56.91 -49.05 -48.66
CA GLU A 359 -55.91 -47.98 -48.68
C GLU A 359 -56.47 -46.66 -48.09
N ASN A 360 -57.74 -46.33 -48.37
CA ASN A 360 -58.43 -45.19 -47.76
C ASN A 360 -58.61 -45.36 -46.24
N VAL A 361 -59.03 -46.54 -45.78
CA VAL A 361 -59.18 -46.83 -44.34
C VAL A 361 -57.83 -46.67 -43.61
N LEU A 362 -56.74 -47.16 -44.22
CA LEU A 362 -55.38 -46.98 -43.70
C LEU A 362 -54.95 -45.51 -43.65
N LEU A 363 -55.32 -44.72 -44.67
CA LEU A 363 -55.00 -43.30 -44.72
C LEU A 363 -55.80 -42.47 -43.70
N ASP A 364 -57.07 -42.81 -43.47
CA ASP A 364 -57.91 -42.21 -42.43
C ASP A 364 -57.35 -42.52 -41.04
N LEU A 365 -56.92 -43.76 -40.80
CA LEU A 365 -56.24 -44.16 -39.57
C LEU A 365 -54.92 -43.39 -39.37
N ALA A 366 -54.12 -43.23 -40.43
CA ALA A 366 -52.88 -42.46 -40.38
C ALA A 366 -53.14 -40.97 -40.07
N THR A 367 -54.18 -40.39 -40.69
CA THR A 367 -54.58 -39.00 -40.44
C THR A 367 -55.05 -38.79 -39.01
N LEU A 368 -55.85 -39.70 -38.48
CA LEU A 368 -56.33 -39.65 -37.09
C LEU A 368 -55.17 -39.79 -36.10
N LYS A 369 -54.25 -40.74 -36.32
CA LYS A 369 -53.03 -40.88 -35.51
C LYS A 369 -52.18 -39.61 -35.54
N HIS A 370 -51.99 -39.02 -36.72
CA HIS A 370 -51.25 -37.77 -36.87
C HIS A 370 -51.94 -36.58 -36.16
N GLN A 371 -53.28 -36.49 -36.21
CA GLN A 371 -54.04 -35.48 -35.45
C GLN A 371 -53.86 -35.65 -33.95
N LYS A 372 -53.97 -36.89 -33.44
CA LYS A 372 -53.79 -37.19 -32.03
C LYS A 372 -52.38 -36.81 -31.54
N ALA A 373 -51.35 -37.19 -32.30
CA ALA A 373 -49.96 -36.82 -31.99
C ALA A 373 -49.73 -35.30 -31.99
N ARG A 374 -50.41 -34.54 -32.86
CA ARG A 374 -50.33 -33.06 -32.87
C ARG A 374 -50.98 -32.43 -31.65
N GLU A 375 -52.09 -32.97 -31.18
CA GLU A 375 -52.75 -32.47 -29.98
C GLU A 375 -51.90 -32.76 -28.73
N GLU A 376 -51.32 -33.96 -28.64
CA GLU A 376 -50.35 -34.31 -27.59
C GLU A 376 -49.12 -33.37 -27.62
N LEU A 377 -48.56 -33.11 -28.81
CA LEU A 377 -47.46 -32.15 -28.98
C LEU A 377 -47.86 -30.73 -28.53
N ARG A 378 -49.09 -30.31 -28.83
CA ARG A 378 -49.61 -28.99 -28.43
C ARG A 378 -49.73 -28.86 -26.91
N GLN A 379 -50.20 -29.90 -26.24
CA GLN A 379 -50.27 -29.94 -24.78
C GLN A 379 -48.87 -29.90 -24.16
N LEU A 380 -47.92 -30.66 -24.71
CA LEU A 380 -46.54 -30.66 -24.27
C LEU A 380 -45.88 -29.28 -24.44
N LEU A 381 -46.12 -28.60 -25.56
CA LEU A 381 -45.60 -27.25 -25.81
C LEU A 381 -46.13 -26.24 -24.80
N LYS A 382 -47.43 -26.27 -24.47
CA LYS A 382 -48.01 -25.40 -23.43
C LYS A 382 -47.37 -25.66 -22.06
N LYS A 383 -47.19 -26.92 -21.70
CA LYS A 383 -46.54 -27.30 -20.43
C LYS A 383 -45.10 -26.80 -20.38
N HIS A 384 -44.34 -27.00 -21.45
CA HIS A 384 -42.97 -26.50 -21.57
C HIS A 384 -42.89 -24.98 -21.50
N GLU A 385 -43.85 -24.25 -22.07
CA GLU A 385 -43.91 -22.78 -21.98
C GLU A 385 -44.15 -22.30 -20.54
N GLN A 386 -45.07 -22.94 -19.82
CA GLN A 386 -45.29 -22.68 -18.39
C GLN A 386 -44.05 -22.99 -17.55
N GLU A 387 -43.43 -24.16 -17.76
CA GLU A 387 -42.20 -24.57 -17.06
C GLU A 387 -41.05 -23.59 -17.33
N LYS A 388 -40.94 -23.08 -18.56
CA LYS A 388 -39.95 -22.07 -18.95
C LYS A 388 -40.18 -20.73 -18.25
N GLU A 389 -41.43 -20.27 -18.19
CA GLU A 389 -41.77 -19.04 -17.46
C GLU A 389 -41.49 -19.18 -15.96
N ASP A 390 -41.83 -20.32 -15.35
CA ASP A 390 -41.52 -20.60 -13.96
C ASP A 390 -40.01 -20.63 -13.69
N ALA A 391 -39.24 -21.24 -14.60
CA ALA A 391 -37.79 -21.23 -14.53
C ALA A 391 -37.23 -19.81 -14.61
N PHE A 392 -37.71 -18.97 -15.52
CA PHE A 392 -37.29 -17.56 -15.60
C PHE A 392 -37.67 -16.76 -14.36
N ARG A 393 -38.87 -16.97 -13.79
CA ARG A 393 -39.27 -16.33 -12.53
C ARG A 393 -38.33 -16.70 -11.39
N ARG A 394 -37.95 -17.98 -11.29
CA ARG A 394 -36.96 -18.45 -10.29
C ARG A 394 -35.58 -17.84 -10.54
N GLN A 395 -35.11 -17.83 -11.79
CA GLN A 395 -33.83 -17.25 -12.16
C GLN A 395 -33.75 -15.76 -11.79
N TYR A 396 -34.78 -14.99 -12.14
CA TYR A 396 -34.85 -13.57 -11.81
C TYR A 396 -34.76 -13.34 -10.29
N LYS A 397 -35.50 -14.14 -9.50
CA LYS A 397 -35.44 -14.05 -8.04
C LYS A 397 -34.05 -14.37 -7.50
N LEU A 398 -33.39 -15.41 -8.03
CA LEU A 398 -32.02 -15.75 -7.65
C LEU A 398 -31.02 -14.64 -8.01
N GLU A 399 -31.20 -13.97 -9.15
CA GLU A 399 -30.37 -12.82 -9.55
C GLU A 399 -30.58 -11.62 -8.59
N GLU A 400 -31.81 -11.36 -8.16
CA GLU A 400 -32.14 -10.33 -7.16
C GLU A 400 -31.54 -10.65 -5.79
N ASP A 401 -31.67 -11.89 -5.33
CA ASP A 401 -31.09 -12.37 -4.06
C ASP A 401 -29.56 -12.30 -4.10
N LEU A 402 -28.93 -12.68 -5.23
CA LEU A 402 -27.49 -12.59 -5.42
C LEU A 402 -26.99 -11.13 -5.40
N THR A 403 -27.71 -10.22 -6.07
CA THR A 403 -27.38 -8.79 -6.06
C THR A 403 -27.48 -8.21 -4.65
N SER A 404 -28.52 -8.61 -3.91
CA SER A 404 -28.72 -8.21 -2.51
C SER A 404 -27.59 -8.73 -1.61
N LYS A 405 -27.15 -9.98 -1.80
CA LYS A 405 -25.99 -10.55 -1.11
C LYS A 405 -24.72 -9.74 -1.37
N GLN A 406 -24.42 -9.46 -2.64
CA GLN A 406 -23.21 -8.73 -3.04
C GLN A 406 -23.19 -7.31 -2.46
N ASN A 407 -24.34 -6.63 -2.40
CA ASN A 407 -24.44 -5.32 -1.75
C ASN A 407 -24.14 -5.40 -0.25
N LEU A 408 -24.68 -6.40 0.44
CA LEU A 408 -24.41 -6.61 1.86
C LEU A 408 -22.93 -6.91 2.14
N GLU A 409 -22.29 -7.77 1.32
CA GLU A 409 -20.85 -8.05 1.40
C GLU A 409 -20.00 -6.78 1.21
N MET A 410 -20.39 -5.91 0.27
CA MET A 410 -19.72 -4.63 0.04
C MET A 410 -19.87 -3.68 1.23
N GLU A 411 -21.07 -3.56 1.81
CA GLU A 411 -21.31 -2.76 3.02
C GLU A 411 -20.48 -3.26 4.21
N LEU A 412 -20.42 -4.58 4.43
CA LEU A 412 -19.58 -5.20 5.46
C LEU A 412 -18.09 -4.85 5.27
N ALA A 413 -17.60 -4.91 4.03
CA ALA A 413 -16.22 -4.53 3.72
C ALA A 413 -15.95 -3.04 4.00
N GLN A 414 -16.91 -2.16 3.70
CA GLN A 414 -16.81 -0.72 4.00
C GLN A 414 -16.80 -0.45 5.51
N LEU A 415 -17.68 -1.11 6.28
CA LEU A 415 -17.73 -0.98 7.74
C LEU A 415 -16.45 -1.50 8.41
N ARG A 416 -15.94 -2.66 7.97
CA ARG A 416 -14.64 -3.20 8.42
C ARG A 416 -13.49 -2.23 8.12
N GLY A 417 -13.46 -1.66 6.91
CA GLY A 417 -12.48 -0.66 6.52
C GLY A 417 -12.56 0.60 7.39
N LYS A 418 -13.77 1.09 7.67
CA LYS A 418 -14.00 2.25 8.54
C LYS A 418 -13.49 2.00 9.96
N LEU A 419 -13.78 0.84 10.55
CA LEU A 419 -13.26 0.47 11.88
C LEU A 419 -11.73 0.44 11.92
N GLU A 420 -11.10 -0.12 10.87
CA GLU A 420 -9.65 -0.20 10.81
C GLU A 420 -9.00 1.19 10.73
N VAL A 421 -9.59 2.12 9.97
CA VAL A 421 -9.15 3.53 9.93
C VAL A 421 -9.32 4.20 11.29
N MET A 422 -10.47 4.04 11.94
CA MET A 422 -10.74 4.62 13.25
C MET A 422 -9.75 4.12 14.31
N LYS A 423 -9.38 2.84 14.27
CA LYS A 423 -8.36 2.24 15.15
C LYS A 423 -6.97 2.86 14.98
N HIS A 424 -6.61 3.25 13.76
CA HIS A 424 -5.31 3.85 13.45
C HIS A 424 -5.24 5.36 13.75
N MET A 425 -6.37 6.06 13.71
CA MET A 425 -6.44 7.51 13.99
C MET A 425 -6.25 7.86 15.48
N GLY A 426 -6.30 6.87 16.38
CA GLY A 426 -6.15 7.06 17.83
C GLY A 426 -7.40 7.69 18.48
N ALA A 427 -7.61 7.40 19.76
CA ALA A 427 -8.74 7.90 20.55
C ALA A 427 -8.56 9.38 20.94
N GLU A 428 -8.57 10.28 19.95
CA GLU A 428 -8.75 11.70 20.22
C GLU A 428 -10.26 11.98 20.33
N ALA A 429 -10.76 11.98 21.57
CA ALA A 429 -12.11 12.32 22.06
C ALA A 429 -13.09 11.17 22.35
N ASP A 430 -13.87 11.34 23.42
CA ASP A 430 -15.00 10.50 23.89
C ASP A 430 -16.07 10.24 22.81
N THR A 431 -16.12 11.10 21.78
CA THR A 431 -16.99 10.96 20.60
C THR A 431 -16.53 9.83 19.67
N THR A 432 -15.23 9.59 19.54
CA THR A 432 -14.71 8.51 18.68
C THR A 432 -15.02 7.12 19.22
N SER A 433 -15.09 6.96 20.55
CA SER A 433 -15.46 5.67 21.18
C SER A 433 -16.91 5.28 20.91
N LYS A 434 -17.86 6.22 21.07
CA LYS A 434 -19.29 5.94 20.81
C LYS A 434 -19.56 5.63 19.35
N GLU A 435 -18.89 6.33 18.43
CA GLU A 435 -19.00 6.04 17.01
C GLU A 435 -18.37 4.69 16.64
N PHE A 436 -17.26 4.32 17.28
CA PHE A 436 -16.63 3.01 17.10
C PHE A 436 -17.56 1.88 17.54
N ASP A 437 -18.16 2.01 18.73
CA ASP A 437 -19.11 1.02 19.27
C ASP A 437 -20.34 0.89 18.35
N LYS A 438 -20.88 2.01 17.86
CA LYS A 438 -22.01 2.02 16.94
C LYS A 438 -21.68 1.30 15.62
N VAL A 439 -20.53 1.59 15.00
CA VAL A 439 -20.11 0.94 13.76
C VAL A 439 -19.82 -0.55 13.98
N SER A 440 -19.32 -0.92 15.16
CA SER A 440 -19.09 -2.32 15.53
C SER A 440 -20.39 -3.10 15.70
N GLU A 441 -21.43 -2.51 16.29
CA GLU A 441 -22.74 -3.17 16.45
C GLU A 441 -23.42 -3.34 15.08
N GLU A 442 -23.41 -2.30 14.24
CA GLU A 442 -23.93 -2.35 12.87
C GLU A 442 -23.23 -3.43 12.03
N LEU A 443 -21.91 -3.56 12.17
CA LEU A 443 -21.15 -4.62 11.51
C LEU A 443 -21.62 -6.01 11.94
N LYS A 444 -21.85 -6.20 13.24
CA LYS A 444 -22.30 -7.49 13.79
C LYS A 444 -23.70 -7.86 13.31
N GLU A 445 -24.64 -6.92 13.33
CA GLU A 445 -26.01 -7.14 12.81
C GLU A 445 -25.99 -7.57 11.33
N LYS A 446 -25.14 -6.93 10.52
CA LYS A 446 -24.99 -7.25 9.10
C LYS A 446 -24.29 -8.58 8.85
N ASP A 447 -23.29 -8.94 9.67
CA ASP A 447 -22.62 -10.24 9.60
C ASP A 447 -23.61 -11.37 9.93
N GLU A 448 -24.46 -11.20 10.95
CA GLU A 448 -25.53 -12.14 11.29
C GLU A 448 -26.56 -12.29 10.15
N GLN A 449 -26.90 -11.19 9.45
CA GLN A 449 -27.78 -11.23 8.27
C GLN A 449 -27.14 -12.00 7.11
N LEU A 450 -25.84 -11.81 6.85
CA LEU A 450 -25.12 -12.55 5.81
C LEU A 450 -25.09 -14.05 6.12
N GLU A 451 -24.76 -14.42 7.36
CA GLU A 451 -24.71 -15.81 7.80
C GLU A 451 -26.08 -16.49 7.67
N ALA A 452 -27.17 -15.81 8.03
CA ALA A 452 -28.52 -16.33 7.86
C ALA A 452 -28.85 -16.59 6.37
N MET A 453 -28.47 -15.66 5.47
CA MET A 453 -28.66 -15.81 4.04
C MET A 453 -27.82 -16.96 3.46
N GLU A 454 -26.57 -17.10 3.87
CA GLU A 454 -25.69 -18.19 3.45
C GLU A 454 -26.18 -19.56 3.93
N SER A 455 -26.63 -19.64 5.18
CA SER A 455 -27.24 -20.86 5.74
C SER A 455 -28.49 -21.29 4.97
N ALA A 456 -29.36 -20.33 4.63
CA ALA A 456 -30.54 -20.60 3.81
C ALA A 456 -30.15 -21.12 2.40
N ASN A 457 -29.17 -20.49 1.75
CA ASN A 457 -28.66 -20.95 0.45
C ASN A 457 -28.01 -22.34 0.52
N GLN A 458 -27.24 -22.62 1.56
CA GLN A 458 -26.63 -23.94 1.78
C GLN A 458 -27.71 -25.02 1.93
N ALA A 459 -28.77 -24.74 2.70
CA ALA A 459 -29.91 -25.64 2.86
C ALA A 459 -30.62 -25.89 1.52
N LEU A 460 -30.79 -24.84 0.71
CA LEU A 460 -31.44 -24.93 -0.61
C LEU A 460 -30.61 -25.78 -1.58
N ILE A 461 -29.29 -25.60 -1.62
CA ILE A 461 -28.36 -26.43 -2.41
C ILE A 461 -28.48 -27.92 -2.03
N ILE A 462 -28.57 -28.22 -0.73
CA ILE A 462 -28.71 -29.61 -0.25
C ILE A 462 -30.04 -30.21 -0.74
N VAL A 463 -31.13 -29.45 -0.66
CA VAL A 463 -32.46 -29.90 -1.13
C VAL A 463 -32.47 -30.09 -2.65
N GLU A 464 -31.89 -29.16 -3.42
CA GLU A 464 -31.78 -29.28 -4.88
C GLU A 464 -30.95 -30.50 -5.30
N ARG A 465 -29.82 -30.76 -4.63
CA ARG A 465 -29.01 -31.96 -4.92
C ARG A 465 -29.80 -33.24 -4.67
N ARG A 466 -30.50 -33.34 -3.54
CA ARG A 466 -31.33 -34.51 -3.20
C ARG A 466 -32.44 -34.73 -4.22
N THR A 467 -33.18 -33.67 -4.56
CA THR A 467 -34.27 -33.76 -5.54
C THR A 467 -33.76 -34.09 -6.95
N ASN A 468 -32.58 -33.60 -7.33
CA ASN A 468 -31.95 -33.95 -8.60
C ASN A 468 -31.46 -35.40 -8.64
N ASP A 469 -30.91 -35.92 -7.54
CA ASP A 469 -30.53 -37.33 -7.42
C ASP A 469 -31.77 -38.25 -7.52
N GLU A 470 -32.88 -37.87 -6.87
CA GLU A 470 -34.18 -38.55 -6.98
C GLU A 470 -34.70 -38.53 -8.43
N LEU A 471 -34.62 -37.38 -9.11
CA LEU A 471 -35.05 -37.23 -10.49
C LEU A 471 -34.21 -38.10 -11.44
N GLU A 472 -32.89 -38.12 -11.28
CA GLU A 472 -32.01 -38.90 -12.14
C GLU A 472 -32.17 -40.41 -11.90
N GLN A 473 -32.49 -40.82 -10.66
CA GLN A 473 -32.88 -42.19 -10.34
C GLN A 473 -34.19 -42.57 -11.05
N ALA A 474 -35.23 -41.73 -10.94
CA ALA A 474 -36.51 -41.97 -11.61
C ALA A 474 -36.35 -42.06 -13.14
N LYS A 475 -35.49 -41.23 -13.72
CA LYS A 475 -35.16 -41.27 -15.15
C LYS A 475 -34.48 -42.58 -15.56
N LYS A 476 -33.52 -43.08 -14.76
CA LYS A 476 -32.88 -44.39 -15.01
C LYS A 476 -33.89 -45.53 -14.99
N GLU A 477 -34.80 -45.54 -14.01
CA GLU A 477 -35.87 -46.53 -13.92
C GLU A 477 -36.80 -46.47 -15.14
N LEU A 478 -37.17 -45.26 -15.58
CA LEU A 478 -38.01 -45.08 -16.76
C LEU A 478 -37.33 -45.61 -18.03
N ILE A 479 -36.03 -45.32 -18.21
CA ILE A 479 -35.23 -45.85 -19.32
C ILE A 479 -35.20 -47.38 -19.26
N GLN A 480 -35.00 -47.95 -18.08
CA GLN A 480 -34.96 -49.40 -17.90
C GLN A 480 -36.31 -50.06 -18.20
N ILE A 481 -37.43 -49.45 -17.78
CA ILE A 481 -38.79 -49.90 -18.13
C ILE A 481 -39.02 -49.83 -19.65
N CYS A 482 -38.57 -48.74 -20.31
CA CYS A 482 -38.66 -48.62 -21.76
C CYS A 482 -37.85 -49.70 -22.48
N ILE A 483 -36.62 -49.98 -22.04
CA ILE A 483 -35.78 -51.05 -22.59
C ILE A 483 -36.48 -52.40 -22.44
N ILE A 484 -36.99 -52.71 -21.24
CA ILE A 484 -37.72 -53.97 -20.97
C ILE A 484 -38.96 -54.09 -21.86
N SER A 485 -39.72 -52.99 -22.03
CA SER A 485 -40.91 -52.97 -22.88
C SER A 485 -40.59 -53.20 -24.35
N ILE A 486 -39.50 -52.59 -24.85
CA ILE A 486 -39.00 -52.81 -26.23
C ILE A 486 -38.56 -54.27 -26.41
N VAL A 487 -37.83 -54.84 -25.44
CA VAL A 487 -37.42 -56.25 -25.48
C VAL A 487 -38.64 -57.18 -25.48
N LEU A 488 -39.63 -56.94 -24.63
CA LEU A 488 -40.88 -57.73 -24.60
C LEU A 488 -41.65 -57.66 -25.93
N LEU A 489 -41.66 -56.49 -26.60
CA LEU A 489 -42.27 -56.29 -27.93
C LEU A 489 -41.51 -57.00 -29.08
N ILE A 490 -40.25 -57.37 -28.88
CA ILE A 490 -39.44 -58.07 -29.88
C ILE A 490 -39.55 -59.60 -29.71
N PHE A 491 -39.81 -60.09 -28.49
CA PHE A 491 -39.86 -61.52 -28.17
C PHE A 491 -41.28 -62.12 -28.10
N TYR A 492 -42.32 -61.30 -28.18
CA TYR A 492 -43.72 -61.69 -28.41
C TYR A 492 -44.17 -61.18 -29.77
#